data_AF-A0A559M5K2-F1
#
_entry.id   AF-A0A559M5K2-F1
#
_cell.length_a   1.000
_cell.length_b   1.000
_cell.length_c   1.000
_cell.angle_alpha   90.00
_cell.angle_beta   90.00
_cell.angle_gamma   90.00
#
_symmetry.space_group_name_H-M   'P 1'
#
loop_
_entity.id
_entity.type
_entity.pdbx_description
1 polymer ?
#
loop_
_entity_poly.entity_id
_entity_poly.type
_entity_poly.pdbx_seq_one_letter_code
_entity_poly.pdbx_strand_id
1 'polypeptide(L)'
;MLDPFFAPFPLFKESIQPLCDTLHLYSLPLHIHEILSAFAIYHIIFEYIAAPLSTALLPKSYTGLSWESKLRWNMHCVSLVQSVSISVLALWVMGADQERKTMNLEERLWGYTGAAGMVQALATGYFLFDLSVMIRYLDVFGVGMLTHASSCLLTYTLGFRPVFNYYGCVFMLYELSTPFLNIHWFFDKLGMTGSKAQLYNGLALVSVFFSCRLVWGAYSSFNIYKDVWDSLHITNDMKFDSRPEMMVYGQDRSLPWWLVALYLGGHVTLQVLNVFWLGRMIAAIRKRFSSKVKVNGKAE
;
A
#
# COMPACT_ATOMS: atom_id res chain seq x y z
N MET A 1 16.04 11.23 6.42
CA MET A 1 15.31 12.02 7.42
C MET A 1 15.00 11.14 8.62
N LEU A 2 15.09 11.68 9.84
CA LEU A 2 14.66 10.94 11.03
C LEU A 2 13.16 10.64 10.99
N ASP A 3 12.77 9.61 11.72
CA ASP A 3 11.36 9.34 11.96
C ASP A 3 10.73 10.53 12.72
N PRO A 4 9.67 11.16 12.20
CA PRO A 4 9.00 12.26 12.88
C PRO A 4 8.13 11.80 14.06
N PHE A 5 7.88 10.50 14.22
CA PHE A 5 7.09 9.95 15.31
C PHE A 5 7.96 9.68 16.55
N PHE A 6 7.32 9.33 17.67
CA PHE A 6 8.01 9.10 18.93
C PHE A 6 8.77 7.77 18.91
N ALA A 7 9.86 7.66 19.69
CA ALA A 7 10.60 6.40 19.78
C ALA A 7 9.76 5.26 20.38
N PRO A 8 9.99 3.98 19.99
CA PRO A 8 9.28 2.85 20.56
C PRO A 8 9.52 2.76 22.07
N PHE A 9 8.51 2.29 22.81
CA PHE A 9 8.71 1.93 24.21
C PHE A 9 9.80 0.84 24.32
N PRO A 10 10.81 1.01 25.20
CA PRO A 10 11.94 0.09 25.31
C PRO A 10 11.53 -1.37 25.48
N LEU A 11 10.51 -1.61 26.32
CA LEU A 11 9.97 -2.95 26.57
C LEU A 11 9.54 -3.68 25.28
N PHE A 12 8.81 -3.00 24.39
CA PHE A 12 8.36 -3.63 23.15
C PHE A 12 9.51 -3.90 22.20
N LYS A 13 10.44 -2.94 22.06
CA LYS A 13 11.63 -3.09 21.23
C LYS A 13 12.49 -4.27 21.70
N GLU A 14 12.84 -4.30 22.99
CA GLU A 14 13.70 -5.34 23.58
C GLU A 14 13.06 -6.73 23.49
N SER A 15 11.74 -6.82 23.64
CA SER A 15 11.02 -8.10 23.58
C SER A 15 11.08 -8.78 22.21
N ILE A 16 11.11 -8.00 21.13
CA ILE A 16 11.11 -8.54 19.75
C ILE A 16 12.49 -8.57 19.11
N GLN A 17 13.48 -7.86 19.68
CA GLN A 17 14.82 -7.75 19.12
C GLN A 17 15.46 -9.13 18.83
N PRO A 18 15.42 -10.13 19.72
CA PRO A 18 16.06 -11.43 19.46
C PRO A 18 15.46 -12.16 18.25
N LEU A 19 14.14 -12.09 18.09
CA LEU A 19 13.44 -12.67 16.96
C LEU A 19 13.77 -11.91 15.66
N CYS A 20 13.80 -10.58 15.73
CA CYS A 20 14.12 -9.75 14.58
C CYS A 20 15.56 -9.97 14.11
N ASP A 21 16.52 -10.10 15.02
CA ASP A 21 17.92 -10.38 14.69
C ASP A 21 18.06 -11.75 14.01
N THR A 22 17.36 -12.77 14.52
CA THR A 22 17.33 -14.12 13.93
C THR A 22 16.71 -14.12 12.53
N LEU A 23 15.68 -13.30 12.31
CA LEU A 23 14.99 -13.17 11.03
C LEU A 23 15.59 -12.08 10.12
N HIS A 24 16.70 -11.46 10.51
CA HIS A 24 17.35 -10.34 9.82
C HIS A 24 16.45 -9.10 9.60
N LEU A 25 15.43 -8.89 10.43
CA LEU A 25 14.47 -7.77 10.37
C LEU A 25 14.97 -6.57 11.19
N TYR A 26 16.20 -6.11 10.94
CA TYR A 26 16.94 -5.23 11.86
C TYR A 26 16.28 -3.88 12.15
N SER A 27 15.51 -3.33 11.22
CA SER A 27 14.83 -2.03 11.41
C SER A 27 13.42 -2.18 12.02
N LEU A 28 12.84 -3.38 12.09
CA LEU A 28 11.49 -3.59 12.64
C LEU A 28 11.36 -3.16 14.11
N PRO A 29 12.33 -3.48 15.01
CA PRO A 29 12.22 -3.07 16.42
C PRO A 29 12.13 -1.57 16.64
N LEU A 30 12.65 -0.75 15.72
CA LEU A 30 12.51 0.70 15.78
C LEU A 30 11.08 1.16 15.55
N HIS A 31 10.31 0.42 14.75
CA HIS A 31 9.00 0.83 14.26
C HIS A 31 7.84 -0.02 14.81
N ILE A 32 8.10 -0.93 15.75
CA ILE A 32 7.06 -1.84 16.29
C ILE A 32 5.85 -1.10 16.86
N HIS A 33 6.08 0.02 17.53
CA HIS A 33 5.03 0.83 18.10
C HIS A 33 4.10 1.40 17.01
N GLU A 34 4.62 1.73 15.83
CA GLU A 34 3.85 2.23 14.69
C GLU A 34 3.03 1.13 14.03
N ILE A 35 3.62 -0.06 13.87
CA ILE A 35 2.92 -1.25 13.37
C ILE A 35 1.72 -1.56 14.27
N LEU A 36 1.94 -1.63 15.58
CA LEU A 36 0.89 -1.92 16.56
C LEU A 36 -0.15 -0.80 16.64
N SER A 37 0.28 0.47 16.58
CA SER A 37 -0.64 1.61 16.59
C SER A 37 -1.51 1.64 15.34
N ALA A 38 -0.93 1.46 14.16
CA ALA A 38 -1.67 1.37 12.90
C ALA A 38 -2.66 0.21 12.91
N PHE A 39 -2.22 -0.98 13.32
CA PHE A 39 -3.10 -2.15 13.50
C PHE A 39 -4.30 -1.82 14.40
N ALA A 40 -4.03 -1.25 15.58
CA ALA A 40 -5.07 -0.91 16.55
C ALA A 40 -6.04 0.16 16.02
N ILE A 41 -5.53 1.23 15.39
CA ILE A 41 -6.34 2.31 14.82
C ILE A 41 -7.30 1.75 13.77
N TYR A 42 -6.80 0.95 12.82
CA TYR A 42 -7.65 0.40 11.76
C TYR A 42 -8.66 -0.62 12.29
N HIS A 43 -8.26 -1.41 13.30
CA HIS A 43 -9.18 -2.32 13.98
C HIS A 43 -10.30 -1.57 14.70
N ILE A 44 -9.97 -0.49 15.40
CA ILE A 44 -10.95 0.37 16.07
C ILE A 44 -11.89 1.01 15.06
N ILE A 45 -11.37 1.49 13.93
CA ILE A 45 -12.21 2.06 12.87
C ILE A 45 -13.19 1.01 12.35
N PHE A 46 -12.72 -0.21 12.08
CA PHE A 46 -13.54 -1.30 11.54
C PHE A 46 -14.66 -1.75 12.49
N GLU A 47 -14.32 -2.04 13.74
CA GLU A 47 -15.24 -2.63 14.73
C GLU A 47 -16.15 -1.58 15.38
N TYR A 48 -15.61 -0.40 15.69
CA TYR A 48 -16.26 0.53 16.61
C TYR A 48 -16.64 1.88 16.01
N ILE A 49 -15.98 2.36 14.96
CA ILE A 49 -16.26 3.71 14.41
C ILE A 49 -17.12 3.65 13.14
N ALA A 50 -16.79 2.76 12.20
CA ALA A 50 -17.39 2.78 10.87
C ALA A 50 -18.91 2.59 10.91
N ALA A 51 -19.40 1.62 11.70
CA ALA A 51 -20.84 1.33 11.78
C ALA A 51 -21.65 2.45 12.49
N PRO A 52 -21.27 2.94 13.68
CA PRO A 52 -21.98 4.05 14.32
C PRO A 52 -21.96 5.34 13.49
N LEU A 53 -20.80 5.70 12.93
CA LEU A 53 -20.65 6.90 12.13
C LEU A 53 -21.50 6.82 10.85
N SER A 54 -21.49 5.66 10.16
CA SER A 54 -22.29 5.47 8.95
C SER A 54 -23.79 5.44 9.25
N THR A 55 -24.19 4.92 10.41
CA THR A 55 -25.60 4.95 10.85
C THR A 55 -26.06 6.38 11.13
N ALA A 56 -25.20 7.21 11.73
CA ALA A 56 -25.52 8.60 12.02
C ALA A 56 -25.59 9.47 10.75
N LEU A 57 -24.63 9.32 9.84
CA LEU A 57 -24.54 10.14 8.62
C LEU A 57 -25.49 9.67 7.52
N LEU A 58 -25.72 8.36 7.41
CA LEU A 58 -26.44 7.73 6.30
C LEU A 58 -27.46 6.69 6.81
N PRO A 59 -28.39 7.07 7.71
CA PRO A 59 -29.25 6.12 8.42
C PRO A 59 -30.08 5.26 7.47
N LYS A 60 -30.68 5.84 6.43
CA LYS A 60 -31.53 5.12 5.48
C LYS A 60 -30.74 4.15 4.59
N SER A 61 -29.51 4.50 4.21
CA SER A 61 -28.71 3.68 3.31
C SER A 61 -27.98 2.56 4.05
N TYR A 62 -27.33 2.87 5.18
CA TYR A 62 -26.49 1.91 5.89
C TYR A 62 -27.31 0.88 6.67
N THR A 63 -28.39 1.29 7.36
CA THR A 63 -29.17 0.36 8.21
C THR A 63 -29.83 -0.77 7.41
N GLY A 64 -30.25 -0.47 6.17
CA GLY A 64 -30.86 -1.43 5.25
C GLY A 64 -29.89 -2.41 4.58
N LEU A 65 -28.58 -2.27 4.79
CA LEU A 65 -27.59 -3.20 4.23
C LEU A 65 -27.62 -4.56 4.94
N SER A 66 -27.38 -5.62 4.16
CA SER A 66 -27.09 -6.96 4.70
C SER A 66 -25.84 -6.94 5.59
N TRP A 67 -25.71 -7.93 6.47
CA TRP A 67 -24.52 -8.07 7.32
C TRP A 67 -23.21 -8.08 6.52
N GLU A 68 -23.15 -8.87 5.44
CA GLU A 68 -21.97 -8.90 4.55
C GLU A 68 -21.67 -7.54 3.91
N SER A 69 -22.72 -6.81 3.50
CA SER A 69 -22.55 -5.48 2.92
C SER A 69 -22.09 -4.45 3.95
N LYS A 70 -22.50 -4.58 5.22
CA LYS A 70 -22.01 -3.76 6.33
C LYS A 70 -20.55 -4.03 6.63
N LEU A 71 -20.11 -5.29 6.63
CA LEU A 71 -18.69 -5.62 6.78
C LEU A 71 -17.84 -5.04 5.65
N ARG A 72 -18.28 -5.20 4.41
CA ARG A 72 -17.61 -4.58 3.25
C ARG A 72 -17.60 -3.06 3.35
N TRP A 73 -18.69 -2.46 3.80
CA TRP A 73 -18.76 -1.02 4.03
C TRP A 73 -17.74 -0.55 5.06
N ASN A 74 -17.65 -1.23 6.21
CA ASN A 74 -16.66 -0.90 7.24
C ASN A 74 -15.22 -1.05 6.70
N MET A 75 -14.95 -2.09 5.93
CA MET A 75 -13.66 -2.26 5.26
C MET A 75 -13.35 -1.12 4.29
N HIS A 76 -14.33 -0.66 3.49
CA HIS A 76 -14.15 0.50 2.61
C HIS A 76 -13.91 1.80 3.39
N CYS A 77 -14.49 1.99 4.57
CA CYS A 77 -14.18 3.13 5.44
C CYS A 77 -12.73 3.09 5.92
N VAL A 78 -12.26 1.92 6.39
CA VAL A 78 -10.87 1.74 6.84
C VAL A 78 -9.90 1.97 5.69
N SER A 79 -10.14 1.34 4.54
CA SER A 79 -9.32 1.49 3.34
C SER A 79 -9.28 2.93 2.85
N LEU A 80 -10.36 3.70 2.96
CA LEU A 80 -10.36 5.13 2.60
C LEU A 80 -9.46 5.93 3.54
N VAL A 81 -9.56 5.74 4.85
CA VAL A 81 -8.71 6.42 5.83
C VAL A 81 -7.24 6.06 5.61
N GLN A 82 -6.94 4.77 5.44
CA GLN A 82 -5.57 4.30 5.23
C GLN A 82 -4.99 4.85 3.93
N SER A 83 -5.69 4.69 2.80
CA SER A 83 -5.13 5.04 1.49
C SER A 83 -4.89 6.54 1.33
N VAL A 84 -5.74 7.38 1.93
CA VAL A 84 -5.50 8.83 2.02
C VAL A 84 -4.28 9.11 2.89
N SER A 85 -4.24 8.57 4.11
CA SER A 85 -3.16 8.85 5.07
C SER A 85 -1.79 8.42 4.55
N ILE A 86 -1.69 7.19 4.04
CA ILE A 86 -0.42 6.63 3.57
C ILE A 86 0.06 7.31 2.30
N SER A 87 -0.85 7.71 1.40
CA SER A 87 -0.49 8.43 0.18
C SER A 87 0.06 9.82 0.48
N VAL A 88 -0.57 10.54 1.43
CA VAL A 88 -0.09 11.86 1.87
C VAL A 88 1.28 11.73 2.52
N LEU A 89 1.46 10.77 3.43
CA LEU A 89 2.74 10.54 4.11
C LEU A 89 3.84 10.12 3.14
N ALA A 90 3.56 9.18 2.22
CA ALA A 90 4.54 8.74 1.24
C ALA A 90 5.00 9.89 0.33
N LEU A 91 4.05 10.70 -0.19
CA LEU A 91 4.39 11.89 -1.00
C LEU A 91 5.18 12.92 -0.20
N TRP A 92 4.80 13.16 1.06
CA TRP A 92 5.52 14.08 1.93
C TRP A 92 6.94 13.60 2.21
N VAL A 93 7.15 12.32 2.57
CA VAL A 93 8.49 11.76 2.78
C VAL A 93 9.32 11.82 1.50
N MET A 94 8.75 11.45 0.34
CA MET A 94 9.43 11.57 -0.94
C MET A 94 9.81 13.02 -1.29
N GLY A 95 9.02 14.00 -0.84
CA GLY A 95 9.25 15.42 -1.05
C GLY A 95 10.17 16.09 -0.03
N ALA A 96 10.18 15.64 1.23
CA ALA A 96 10.89 16.26 2.34
C ALA A 96 12.23 15.59 2.64
N ASP A 97 12.33 14.27 2.48
CA ASP A 97 13.52 13.50 2.82
C ASP A 97 14.62 13.66 1.74
N GLN A 98 15.51 14.63 1.97
CA GLN A 98 16.64 14.88 1.08
C GLN A 98 17.66 13.74 1.09
N GLU A 99 17.87 13.08 2.23
CA GLU A 99 18.81 11.96 2.33
C GLU A 99 18.39 10.81 1.42
N ARG A 100 17.09 10.51 1.41
CA ARG A 100 16.46 9.54 0.52
C ARG A 100 16.61 9.96 -0.95
N LYS A 101 16.37 11.24 -1.29
CA LYS A 101 16.45 11.73 -2.68
C LYS A 101 17.85 11.63 -3.28
N THR A 102 18.88 11.85 -2.47
CA THR A 102 20.27 11.83 -2.93
C THR A 102 20.91 10.44 -2.81
N MET A 103 20.12 9.38 -2.61
CA MET A 103 20.64 8.02 -2.48
C MET A 103 21.34 7.55 -3.75
N ASN A 104 22.59 7.13 -3.61
CA ASN A 104 23.34 6.46 -4.67
C ASN A 104 22.78 5.03 -4.91
N LEU A 105 23.39 4.27 -5.82
CA LEU A 105 22.93 2.91 -6.15
C LEU A 105 22.86 1.98 -4.92
N GLU A 106 23.92 1.91 -4.13
CA GLU A 106 23.95 1.03 -2.96
C GLU A 106 22.96 1.50 -1.89
N GLU A 107 22.87 2.80 -1.66
CA GLU A 107 21.96 3.37 -0.67
C GLU A 107 20.49 3.17 -1.07
N ARG A 108 20.15 3.15 -2.36
CA ARG A 108 18.78 2.81 -2.79
C ARG A 108 18.42 1.35 -2.54
N LEU A 109 19.42 0.47 -2.55
CA LEU A 109 19.22 -0.96 -2.32
C LEU A 109 19.21 -1.30 -0.84
N TRP A 110 20.17 -0.84 -0.05
CA TRP A 110 20.34 -1.25 1.35
C TRP A 110 20.25 -0.10 2.37
N GLY A 111 20.17 1.14 1.89
CA GLY A 111 20.11 2.30 2.74
C GLY A 111 18.78 2.39 3.49
N TYR A 112 18.83 3.02 4.65
CA TYR A 112 17.70 3.21 5.55
C TYR A 112 17.52 4.68 5.89
N THR A 113 16.26 5.12 5.96
CA THR A 113 15.86 6.39 6.57
C THR A 113 14.69 6.16 7.51
N GLY A 114 14.67 6.85 8.65
CA GLY A 114 13.59 6.72 9.63
C GLY A 114 12.22 7.04 9.04
N ALA A 115 12.13 8.13 8.25
CA ALA A 115 10.87 8.53 7.64
C ALA A 115 10.32 7.52 6.62
N ALA A 116 11.17 6.86 5.82
CA ALA A 116 10.72 5.79 4.93
C ALA A 116 10.38 4.51 5.69
N GLY A 117 11.14 4.21 6.76
CA GLY A 117 10.82 3.15 7.72
C GLY A 117 9.44 3.32 8.37
N MET A 118 9.09 4.53 8.78
CA MET A 118 7.76 4.88 9.31
C MET A 118 6.65 4.57 8.30
N VAL A 119 6.78 5.02 7.04
CA VAL A 119 5.78 4.73 6.00
C VAL A 119 5.61 3.22 5.80
N GLN A 120 6.72 2.48 5.78
CA GLN A 120 6.69 1.02 5.68
C GLN A 120 6.01 0.37 6.89
N ALA A 121 6.23 0.88 8.10
CA ALA A 121 5.66 0.36 9.33
C ALA A 121 4.15 0.61 9.43
N LEU A 122 3.69 1.82 9.12
CA LEU A 122 2.27 2.14 9.07
C LEU A 122 1.53 1.28 8.05
N ALA A 123 2.15 0.99 6.90
CA ALA A 123 1.59 0.07 5.91
C ALA A 123 1.60 -1.38 6.40
N THR A 124 2.67 -1.83 7.04
CA THR A 124 2.75 -3.17 7.64
C THR A 124 1.64 -3.38 8.67
N GLY A 125 1.41 -2.40 9.55
CA GLY A 125 0.32 -2.44 10.52
C GLY A 125 -1.07 -2.48 9.89
N TYR A 126 -1.28 -1.76 8.79
CA TYR A 126 -2.51 -1.88 7.99
C TYR A 126 -2.69 -3.29 7.41
N PHE A 127 -1.67 -3.86 6.76
CA PHE A 127 -1.77 -5.19 6.16
C PHE A 127 -1.89 -6.30 7.20
N LEU A 128 -1.38 -6.09 8.41
CA LEU A 128 -1.63 -6.98 9.55
C LEU A 128 -3.10 -6.94 9.95
N PHE A 129 -3.69 -5.74 10.00
CA PHE A 129 -5.13 -5.57 10.24
C PHE A 129 -5.93 -6.24 9.12
N ASP A 130 -5.58 -5.96 7.86
CA ASP A 130 -6.27 -6.49 6.69
C ASP A 130 -6.26 -8.03 6.71
N LEU A 131 -5.09 -8.64 6.94
CA LEU A 131 -4.97 -10.09 7.09
C LEU A 131 -5.86 -10.65 8.20
N SER A 132 -5.89 -9.99 9.37
CA SER A 132 -6.72 -10.42 10.50
C SER A 132 -8.22 -10.45 10.14
N VAL A 133 -8.70 -9.44 9.41
CA VAL A 133 -10.09 -9.36 8.97
C VAL A 133 -10.37 -10.36 7.86
N MET A 134 -9.45 -10.53 6.90
CA MET A 134 -9.59 -11.51 5.82
C MET A 134 -9.64 -12.95 6.34
N ILE A 135 -8.90 -13.28 7.39
CA ILE A 135 -8.98 -14.59 8.06
C ILE A 135 -10.32 -14.74 8.78
N ARG A 136 -10.74 -13.73 9.54
CA ARG A 136 -11.97 -13.78 10.34
C ARG A 136 -13.24 -13.88 9.51
N TYR A 137 -13.28 -13.23 8.35
CA TYR A 137 -14.45 -13.14 7.47
C TYR A 137 -14.14 -13.66 6.06
N LEU A 138 -13.43 -14.80 6.01
CA LEU A 138 -12.99 -15.41 4.75
C LEU A 138 -14.17 -15.79 3.84
N ASP A 139 -15.30 -16.19 4.43
CA ASP A 139 -16.56 -16.48 3.75
C ASP A 139 -17.13 -15.24 3.04
N VAL A 140 -16.94 -14.05 3.61
CA VAL A 140 -17.41 -12.79 3.05
C VAL A 140 -16.46 -12.24 1.99
N PHE A 141 -15.16 -12.16 2.28
CA PHE A 141 -14.20 -11.48 1.40
C PHE A 141 -13.55 -12.40 0.36
N GLY A 142 -13.47 -13.69 0.65
CA GLY A 142 -12.92 -14.72 -0.23
C GLY A 142 -11.40 -14.80 -0.25
N VAL A 143 -10.91 -15.92 -0.79
CA VAL A 143 -9.48 -16.27 -0.82
C VAL A 143 -8.62 -15.24 -1.56
N GLY A 144 -9.15 -14.60 -2.61
CA GLY A 144 -8.39 -13.61 -3.37
C GLY A 144 -7.91 -12.42 -2.53
N MET A 145 -8.76 -11.92 -1.63
CA MET A 145 -8.38 -10.84 -0.71
C MET A 145 -7.45 -11.33 0.40
N LEU A 146 -7.62 -12.58 0.87
CA LEU A 146 -6.69 -13.19 1.82
C LEU A 146 -5.27 -13.32 1.23
N THR A 147 -5.15 -13.78 -0.02
CA THR A 147 -3.86 -13.86 -0.72
C THR A 147 -3.25 -12.48 -0.90
N HIS A 148 -4.06 -11.47 -1.24
CA HIS A 148 -3.62 -10.08 -1.33
C HIS A 148 -3.03 -9.60 0.00
N ALA A 149 -3.82 -9.64 1.09
CA ALA A 149 -3.38 -9.22 2.42
C ALA A 149 -2.11 -9.94 2.88
N SER A 150 -2.03 -11.27 2.66
CA SER A 150 -0.84 -12.06 3.00
C SER A 150 0.39 -11.62 2.20
N SER A 151 0.25 -11.42 0.89
CA SER A 151 1.36 -11.02 0.03
C SER A 151 1.88 -9.62 0.37
N CYS A 152 0.99 -8.68 0.67
CA CYS A 152 1.34 -7.34 1.08
C CYS A 152 2.01 -7.35 2.47
N LEU A 153 1.45 -8.04 3.45
CA LEU A 153 2.06 -8.16 4.77
C LEU A 153 3.47 -8.75 4.69
N LEU A 154 3.65 -9.84 3.93
CA LEU A 154 4.96 -10.47 3.73
C LEU A 154 5.95 -9.48 3.11
N THR A 155 5.58 -8.81 2.01
CA THR A 155 6.46 -7.89 1.28
C THR A 155 6.89 -6.69 2.13
N TYR A 156 5.95 -6.10 2.88
CA TYR A 156 6.26 -4.95 3.74
C TYR A 156 7.02 -5.34 5.01
N THR A 157 6.75 -6.53 5.57
CA THR A 157 7.52 -7.08 6.69
C THR A 157 8.96 -7.37 6.26
N LEU A 158 9.15 -7.98 5.08
CA LEU A 158 10.49 -8.27 4.56
C LEU A 158 11.30 -7.01 4.25
N GLY A 159 10.66 -5.85 4.05
CA GLY A 159 11.36 -4.58 3.87
C GLY A 159 12.07 -4.08 5.13
N PHE A 160 11.82 -4.71 6.29
CA PHE A 160 12.62 -4.47 7.50
C PHE A 160 13.91 -5.27 7.52
N ARG A 161 14.04 -6.28 6.66
CA ARG A 161 15.37 -6.69 6.19
C ARG A 161 15.89 -5.52 5.38
N PRO A 162 17.13 -5.07 5.59
CA PRO A 162 17.65 -3.79 5.08
C PRO A 162 17.85 -3.82 3.56
N VAL A 163 16.74 -3.94 2.83
CA VAL A 163 16.63 -3.97 1.39
C VAL A 163 15.41 -3.14 0.98
N PHE A 164 15.54 -2.41 -0.12
CA PHE A 164 14.46 -1.72 -0.81
C PHE A 164 13.65 -0.71 0.03
N ASN A 165 14.18 -0.21 1.15
CA ASN A 165 13.53 0.82 1.97
C ASN A 165 13.22 2.09 1.15
N TYR A 166 14.15 2.50 0.28
CA TYR A 166 13.94 3.58 -0.71
C TYR A 166 12.68 3.39 -1.57
N TYR A 167 12.47 2.15 -2.02
CA TYR A 167 11.39 1.74 -2.91
C TYR A 167 10.06 1.53 -2.18
N GLY A 168 10.07 1.30 -0.86
CA GLY A 168 8.86 1.17 -0.05
C GLY A 168 7.91 2.36 -0.23
N CYS A 169 8.42 3.60 -0.11
CA CYS A 169 7.62 4.81 -0.36
C CYS A 169 7.16 4.94 -1.82
N VAL A 170 7.98 4.47 -2.77
CA VAL A 170 7.71 4.59 -4.21
C VAL A 170 6.52 3.73 -4.63
N PHE A 171 6.50 2.48 -4.18
CA PHE A 171 5.41 1.54 -4.50
C PHE A 171 4.17 1.77 -3.63
N MET A 172 4.29 2.48 -2.50
CA MET A 172 3.14 2.93 -1.73
C MET A 172 2.20 3.85 -2.53
N LEU A 173 2.72 4.57 -3.53
CA LEU A 173 1.90 5.42 -4.39
C LEU A 173 0.86 4.64 -5.23
N TYR A 174 0.90 3.31 -5.24
CA TYR A 174 -0.18 2.49 -5.80
C TYR A 174 -1.52 2.68 -5.07
N GLU A 175 -1.48 3.14 -3.81
CA GLU A 175 -2.67 3.46 -3.04
C GLU A 175 -3.33 4.78 -3.45
N LEU A 176 -2.69 5.63 -4.26
CA LEU A 176 -3.28 6.91 -4.71
C LEU A 176 -4.62 6.74 -5.44
N SER A 177 -4.82 5.61 -6.12
CA SER A 177 -6.09 5.31 -6.80
C SER A 177 -7.19 4.81 -5.86
N THR A 178 -6.82 4.26 -4.69
CA THR A 178 -7.71 3.56 -3.77
C THR A 178 -8.79 4.47 -3.16
N PRO A 179 -8.55 5.76 -2.82
CA PRO A 179 -9.62 6.66 -2.38
C PRO A 179 -10.74 6.78 -3.41
N PHE A 180 -10.40 6.93 -4.69
CA PHE A 180 -11.39 7.02 -5.77
C PHE A 180 -12.15 5.70 -5.95
N LEU A 181 -11.49 4.55 -5.75
CA LEU A 181 -12.13 3.24 -5.78
C LEU A 181 -13.16 3.10 -4.67
N ASN A 182 -12.80 3.47 -3.44
CA ASN A 182 -13.69 3.47 -2.28
C ASN A 182 -14.90 4.38 -2.51
N ILE A 183 -14.66 5.63 -2.95
CA ILE A 183 -15.74 6.58 -3.28
C ILE A 183 -16.65 6.03 -4.39
N HIS A 184 -16.07 5.38 -5.40
CA HIS A 184 -16.85 4.77 -6.49
C HIS A 184 -17.76 3.66 -5.97
N TRP A 185 -17.26 2.83 -5.06
CA TRP A 185 -18.02 1.77 -4.41
C TRP A 185 -19.14 2.32 -3.52
N PHE A 186 -18.87 3.39 -2.76
CA PHE A 186 -19.89 4.05 -1.96
C PHE A 186 -21.02 4.61 -2.84
N PHE A 187 -20.72 5.19 -4.00
CA PHE A 187 -21.77 5.62 -4.93
C PHE A 187 -22.68 4.47 -5.39
N ASP A 188 -22.12 3.27 -5.65
CA ASP A 188 -22.91 2.09 -6.00
C ASP A 188 -23.86 1.70 -4.84
N LYS A 189 -23.38 1.75 -3.59
CA LYS A 189 -24.18 1.37 -2.41
C LYS A 189 -25.17 2.44 -1.96
N LEU A 190 -24.92 3.70 -2.30
CA LEU A 190 -25.84 4.81 -2.04
C LEU A 190 -26.93 4.96 -3.11
N GLY A 191 -27.00 4.05 -4.09
CA GLY A 191 -27.96 4.14 -5.20
C GLY A 191 -27.66 5.29 -6.16
N MET A 192 -26.44 5.84 -6.13
CA MET A 192 -25.99 6.94 -6.99
C MET A 192 -25.40 6.44 -8.32
N THR A 193 -25.70 5.19 -8.68
CA THR A 193 -25.20 4.54 -9.87
C THR A 193 -25.59 5.31 -11.14
N GLY A 194 -24.60 5.66 -11.96
CA GLY A 194 -24.79 6.39 -13.20
C GLY A 194 -25.04 7.89 -13.03
N SER A 195 -24.86 8.46 -11.84
CA SER A 195 -24.85 9.90 -11.60
C SER A 195 -23.63 10.58 -12.25
N LYS A 196 -23.68 11.90 -12.45
CA LYS A 196 -22.53 12.69 -12.92
C LYS A 196 -21.35 12.61 -11.94
N ALA A 197 -21.63 12.62 -10.63
CA ALA A 197 -20.61 12.49 -9.58
C ALA A 197 -19.85 11.15 -9.69
N GLN A 198 -20.58 10.03 -9.87
CA GLN A 198 -19.95 8.73 -10.06
C GLN A 198 -19.14 8.66 -11.37
N LEU A 199 -19.62 9.31 -12.45
CA LEU A 199 -18.88 9.39 -13.71
C LEU A 199 -17.56 10.13 -13.53
N TYR A 200 -17.58 11.35 -12.96
CA TYR A 200 -16.36 12.14 -12.74
C TYR A 200 -15.37 11.42 -11.82
N ASN A 201 -15.86 10.81 -10.74
CA ASN A 201 -15.02 9.99 -9.87
C ASN A 201 -14.47 8.75 -10.60
N GLY A 202 -15.27 8.11 -11.47
CA GLY A 202 -14.81 7.00 -12.29
C GLY A 202 -13.71 7.39 -13.29
N LEU A 203 -13.81 8.57 -13.90
CA LEU A 203 -12.75 9.12 -14.77
C LEU A 203 -11.49 9.46 -13.96
N ALA A 204 -11.64 10.06 -12.79
CA ALA A 204 -10.53 10.33 -11.87
C ALA A 204 -9.84 9.03 -11.42
N LEU A 205 -10.62 8.02 -11.02
CA LEU A 205 -10.13 6.68 -10.65
C LEU A 205 -9.26 6.10 -11.77
N VAL A 206 -9.77 6.04 -13.00
CA VAL A 206 -9.02 5.47 -14.13
C VAL A 206 -7.76 6.28 -14.42
N SER A 207 -7.84 7.61 -14.38
CA SER A 207 -6.70 8.49 -14.65
C SER A 207 -5.58 8.34 -13.63
N VAL A 208 -5.94 8.33 -12.34
CA VAL A 208 -4.98 8.17 -11.23
C VAL A 208 -4.42 6.75 -11.25
N PHE A 209 -5.25 5.72 -11.42
CA PHE A 209 -4.80 4.33 -11.51
C PHE A 209 -3.81 4.13 -12.66
N PHE A 210 -4.12 4.65 -13.86
CA PHE A 210 -3.19 4.60 -15.00
C PHE A 210 -1.86 5.28 -14.68
N SER A 211 -1.93 6.49 -14.10
CA SER A 211 -0.72 7.29 -13.82
C SER A 211 0.16 6.65 -12.74
N CYS A 212 -0.40 6.27 -11.59
CA CYS A 212 0.40 5.77 -10.47
C CYS A 212 0.81 4.30 -10.62
N ARG A 213 -0.05 3.44 -11.19
CA ARG A 213 0.23 1.99 -11.28
C ARG A 213 0.88 1.58 -12.59
N LEU A 214 0.45 2.13 -13.73
CA LEU A 214 0.97 1.70 -15.03
C LEU A 214 2.18 2.52 -15.43
N VAL A 215 2.09 3.85 -15.38
CA VAL A 215 3.21 4.72 -15.80
C VAL A 215 4.28 4.75 -14.72
N TRP A 216 3.96 5.31 -13.55
CA TRP A 216 4.91 5.43 -12.44
C TRP A 216 5.36 4.06 -11.92
N GLY A 217 4.44 3.11 -11.82
CA GLY A 217 4.75 1.74 -11.41
C GLY A 217 5.69 1.02 -12.36
N ALA A 218 5.50 1.11 -13.68
CA ALA A 218 6.41 0.47 -14.63
C ALA A 218 7.79 1.11 -14.62
N TYR A 219 7.84 2.45 -14.57
CA TYR A 219 9.08 3.20 -14.43
C TYR A 219 9.85 2.80 -13.16
N SER A 220 9.15 2.73 -12.02
CA SER A 220 9.74 2.35 -10.74
C SER A 220 10.20 0.89 -10.70
N SER A 221 9.42 -0.02 -11.31
CA SER A 221 9.81 -1.42 -11.49
C SER A 221 11.07 -1.56 -12.36
N PHE A 222 11.18 -0.78 -13.44
CA PHE A 222 12.40 -0.77 -14.25
C PHE A 222 13.61 -0.31 -13.43
N ASN A 223 13.46 0.74 -12.61
CA ASN A 223 14.55 1.25 -11.78
C ASN A 223 15.03 0.22 -10.74
N ILE A 224 14.14 -0.48 -10.03
CA ILE A 224 14.57 -1.52 -9.08
C ILE A 224 15.22 -2.70 -9.81
N TYR A 225 14.73 -3.09 -11.00
CA TYR A 225 15.37 -4.13 -11.80
C TYR A 225 16.77 -3.73 -12.25
N LYS A 226 16.91 -2.48 -12.70
CA LYS A 226 18.21 -1.90 -13.08
C LYS A 226 19.15 -1.85 -11.88
N ASP A 227 18.70 -1.37 -10.73
CA ASP A 227 19.53 -1.26 -9.54
C ASP A 227 20.00 -2.63 -9.06
N VAL A 228 19.10 -3.61 -9.02
CA VAL A 228 19.47 -5.00 -8.70
C VAL A 228 20.47 -5.55 -9.72
N TRP A 229 20.21 -5.37 -11.02
CA TRP A 229 21.12 -5.82 -12.07
C TRP A 229 22.51 -5.18 -11.93
N ASP A 230 22.57 -3.86 -11.81
CA ASP A 230 23.82 -3.11 -11.67
C ASP A 230 24.57 -3.58 -10.41
N SER A 231 23.88 -3.81 -9.28
CA SER A 231 24.51 -4.31 -8.04
C SER A 231 25.12 -5.71 -8.14
N LEU A 232 24.58 -6.57 -9.01
CA LEU A 232 25.08 -7.93 -9.22
C LEU A 232 26.29 -7.97 -10.16
N HIS A 233 26.49 -6.93 -10.97
CA HIS A 233 27.57 -6.84 -11.95
C HIS A 233 28.70 -5.89 -11.53
N ILE A 234 28.56 -5.21 -10.40
CA ILE A 234 29.62 -4.39 -9.80
C ILE A 234 30.67 -5.33 -9.17
N THR A 235 31.90 -5.27 -9.68
CA THR A 235 33.08 -5.90 -9.06
C THR A 235 33.45 -5.18 -7.76
N ASN A 236 34.05 -5.91 -6.80
CA ASN A 236 34.41 -5.41 -5.46
C ASN A 236 35.27 -4.12 -5.45
N ASP A 237 35.95 -3.80 -6.55
CA ASP A 237 36.78 -2.58 -6.71
C ASP A 237 35.97 -1.32 -7.06
N MET A 238 34.66 -1.43 -7.28
CA MET A 238 33.74 -0.34 -7.63
C MET A 238 32.68 -0.08 -6.52
N LYS A 239 33.03 -0.32 -5.25
CA LYS A 239 32.17 0.07 -4.12
C LYS A 239 32.00 1.58 -4.10
N PHE A 240 30.75 2.03 -4.09
CA PHE A 240 30.44 3.45 -4.02
C PHE A 240 30.81 3.99 -2.63
N ASP A 241 31.24 5.25 -2.57
CA ASP A 241 31.38 5.99 -1.32
C ASP A 241 29.97 6.29 -0.76
N SER A 242 29.39 5.27 -0.13
CA SER A 242 28.06 5.29 0.46
C SER A 242 28.14 5.81 1.89
N ARG A 243 27.18 6.65 2.28
CA ARG A 243 27.15 7.27 3.60
C ARG A 243 26.98 6.20 4.68
N PRO A 244 27.91 6.06 5.64
CA PRO A 244 27.84 5.02 6.67
C PRO A 244 26.56 5.06 7.50
N GLU A 245 26.03 6.27 7.76
CA GLU A 245 24.80 6.52 8.51
C GLU A 245 23.58 5.90 7.82
N MET A 246 23.54 5.93 6.49
CA MET A 246 22.45 5.36 5.68
C MET A 246 22.54 3.85 5.61
N MET A 247 23.76 3.31 5.62
CA MET A 247 24.06 1.90 5.46
C MET A 247 24.12 1.15 6.81
N VAL A 248 23.61 1.74 7.90
CA VAL A 248 23.73 1.20 9.26
C VAL A 248 23.26 -0.26 9.39
N TYR A 249 22.22 -0.65 8.64
CA TYR A 249 21.73 -2.03 8.59
C TYR A 249 22.22 -2.80 7.35
N GLY A 250 22.70 -2.11 6.34
CA GLY A 250 23.06 -2.65 5.02
C GLY A 250 24.55 -2.94 4.82
N GLN A 251 25.34 -3.03 5.89
CA GLN A 251 26.81 -3.08 5.82
C GLN A 251 27.33 -4.31 5.08
N ASP A 252 26.65 -5.46 5.25
CA ASP A 252 26.99 -6.72 4.61
C ASP A 252 26.64 -6.76 3.12
N ARG A 253 25.85 -5.77 2.63
CA ARG A 253 25.30 -5.67 1.28
C ARG A 253 24.68 -7.00 0.82
N SER A 254 24.11 -7.76 1.75
CA SER A 254 23.55 -9.07 1.42
C SER A 254 22.25 -8.88 0.62
N LEU A 255 22.16 -9.57 -0.51
CA LEU A 255 20.96 -9.57 -1.34
C LEU A 255 20.61 -11.02 -1.71
N PRO A 256 19.93 -11.76 -0.82
CA PRO A 256 19.61 -13.16 -1.06
C PRO A 256 18.72 -13.33 -2.31
N TRP A 257 19.06 -14.29 -3.16
CA TRP A 257 18.35 -14.51 -4.43
C TRP A 257 16.85 -14.79 -4.29
N TRP A 258 16.45 -15.48 -3.23
CA TRP A 258 15.03 -15.75 -2.96
C TRP A 258 14.26 -14.44 -2.68
N LEU A 259 14.91 -13.46 -2.05
CA LEU A 259 14.33 -12.16 -1.73
C LEU A 259 14.16 -11.34 -3.02
N VAL A 260 15.18 -11.34 -3.88
CA VAL A 260 15.12 -10.76 -5.23
C VAL A 260 13.97 -11.38 -6.03
N ALA A 261 13.90 -12.71 -6.09
CA ALA A 261 12.85 -13.42 -6.81
C ALA A 261 11.45 -13.05 -6.30
N LEU A 262 11.28 -12.94 -4.98
CA LEU A 262 10.03 -12.54 -4.35
C LEU A 262 9.63 -11.11 -4.72
N TYR A 263 10.51 -10.12 -4.54
CA TYR A 263 10.19 -8.72 -4.85
C TYR A 263 9.98 -8.51 -6.35
N LEU A 264 10.89 -9.00 -7.19
CA LEU A 264 10.80 -8.76 -8.63
C LEU A 264 9.62 -9.51 -9.25
N GLY A 265 9.40 -10.76 -8.85
CA GLY A 265 8.24 -11.56 -9.28
C GLY A 265 6.93 -10.98 -8.78
N GLY A 266 6.89 -10.46 -7.54
CA GLY A 266 5.76 -9.71 -7.00
C GLY A 266 5.43 -8.48 -7.85
N HIS A 267 6.44 -7.69 -8.24
CA HIS A 267 6.24 -6.53 -9.11
C HIS A 267 5.74 -6.90 -10.51
N VAL A 268 6.27 -7.97 -11.12
CA VAL A 268 5.74 -8.47 -12.42
C VAL A 268 4.27 -8.84 -12.28
N THR A 269 3.93 -9.59 -11.23
CA THR A 269 2.55 -10.00 -10.94
C THR A 269 1.64 -8.79 -10.76
N LEU A 270 2.06 -7.78 -9.99
CA LEU A 270 1.31 -6.55 -9.80
C LEU A 270 1.10 -5.79 -11.11
N GLN A 271 2.10 -5.71 -11.99
CA GLN A 271 1.95 -5.04 -13.28
C GLN A 271 0.97 -5.77 -14.21
N VAL A 272 1.01 -7.10 -14.26
CA VAL A 272 0.02 -7.89 -15.01
C VAL A 272 -1.39 -7.64 -14.47
N LEU A 273 -1.56 -7.71 -13.14
CA LEU A 273 -2.85 -7.43 -12.50
C LEU A 273 -3.33 -6.00 -12.76
N ASN A 274 -2.44 -5.01 -12.74
CA ASN A 274 -2.78 -3.62 -13.01
C ASN A 274 -3.31 -3.43 -14.44
N VAL A 275 -2.68 -4.05 -15.45
CA VAL A 275 -3.18 -4.03 -16.83
C VAL A 275 -4.56 -4.68 -16.92
N PHE A 276 -4.73 -5.85 -16.29
CA PHE A 276 -6.00 -6.56 -16.26
C PHE A 276 -7.13 -5.71 -15.63
N TRP A 277 -6.87 -5.11 -14.46
CA TRP A 277 -7.85 -4.28 -13.77
C TRP A 277 -8.19 -3.00 -14.51
N LEU A 278 -7.21 -2.37 -15.17
CA LEU A 278 -7.46 -1.21 -16.03
C LEU A 278 -8.46 -1.56 -17.15
N GLY A 279 -8.25 -2.70 -17.81
CA GLY A 279 -9.18 -3.22 -18.82
C GLY A 279 -10.59 -3.41 -18.26
N ARG A 280 -10.72 -3.99 -17.07
CA ARG A 280 -12.01 -4.18 -16.39
C ARG A 280 -12.69 -2.87 -16.02
N MET A 281 -11.96 -1.88 -15.53
CA MET A 281 -12.51 -0.56 -15.19
C MET A 281 -13.04 0.15 -16.43
N ILE A 282 -12.29 0.15 -17.53
CA ILE A 282 -12.72 0.74 -18.80
C ILE A 282 -13.98 0.03 -19.32
N ALA A 283 -14.02 -1.30 -19.27
CA ALA A 283 -15.19 -2.07 -19.67
C ALA A 283 -16.43 -1.75 -18.79
N ALA A 284 -16.25 -1.58 -17.48
CA ALA A 284 -17.32 -1.23 -16.55
C ALA A 284 -17.90 0.16 -16.84
N ILE A 285 -17.05 1.17 -17.09
CA ILE A 285 -17.49 2.52 -17.48
C ILE A 285 -18.25 2.46 -18.81
N ARG A 286 -17.69 1.80 -19.83
CA ARG A 286 -18.35 1.65 -21.14
C ARG A 286 -19.72 1.01 -20.99
N LYS A 287 -19.85 -0.10 -20.25
CA LYS A 287 -21.13 -0.79 -20.04
C LYS A 287 -22.17 0.09 -19.35
N ARG A 288 -21.78 0.83 -18.30
CA ARG A 288 -22.71 1.62 -17.48
C ARG A 288 -23.19 2.90 -18.17
N PHE A 289 -22.34 3.54 -18.98
CA PHE A 289 -22.65 4.84 -19.60
C PHE A 289 -23.04 4.76 -21.09
N SER A 290 -22.61 3.75 -21.85
CA SER A 290 -23.10 3.57 -23.24
C SER A 290 -24.57 3.14 -23.31
N SER A 291 -25.07 2.45 -22.28
CA SER A 291 -26.48 2.06 -22.20
C SER A 291 -27.43 3.26 -22.08
N LYS A 292 -27.02 4.33 -21.39
CA LYS A 292 -27.82 5.56 -21.26
C LYS A 292 -27.97 6.33 -22.57
N VAL A 293 -26.95 6.34 -23.43
CA VAL A 293 -27.03 7.00 -24.75
C VAL A 293 -28.06 6.30 -25.65
N LYS A 294 -28.20 4.97 -25.56
CA LYS A 294 -29.22 4.23 -26.31
C LYS A 294 -30.65 4.45 -25.77
N VAL A 295 -30.82 4.71 -24.48
CA VAL A 295 -32.13 5.01 -23.88
C VAL A 295 -32.57 6.44 -24.18
N ASN A 296 -31.64 7.41 -24.20
CA ASN A 296 -31.95 8.80 -24.56
C ASN A 296 -31.93 9.08 -26.07
N GLY A 297 -31.52 8.11 -26.90
CA GLY A 297 -31.47 8.21 -28.36
C GLY A 297 -32.61 7.49 -29.09
N LYS A 298 -33.68 7.12 -28.37
CA LYS A 298 -34.94 6.62 -28.95
C LYS A 298 -36.13 7.32 -28.31
N ALA A 299 -36.27 8.59 -28.66
CA ALA A 299 -37.53 9.33 -28.64
C ALA A 299 -37.36 10.50 -29.62
N GLU A 300 -37.37 10.15 -30.91
CA GLU A 300 -37.97 10.88 -32.05
C GLU A 300 -37.77 10.03 -33.31
#